data_AF-A0A958TM62-F1
#
_entry.id   AF-A0A958TM62-F1
#
_cell.length_a   1.000
_cell.length_b   1.000
_cell.length_c   1.000
_cell.angle_alpha   90.00
_cell.angle_beta   90.00
_cell.angle_gamma   90.00
#
_symmetry.space_group_name_H-M   'P 1'
#
loop_
_entity.id
_entity.type
_entity.pdbx_description
1 polymer ?
#
loop_
_entity_poly.entity_id
_entity_poly.type
_entity_poly.pdbx_seq_one_letter_code
_entity_poly.pdbx_strand_id
1 'polypeptide(L)'
;AHGNEPSHHMAYLYNFVNKPYKTQEKVHQILTTLYKNAPDGISGNEDCGQMSAWYVFSAMGFYPVTPGSNQYIIGTPLFKKTTINLENGEKFHIKAYDVSDEKKYIAFAKLNGRTLNETYLSHEDIMEGGTLELWMTDQPTDWGTSEGDEPITEIDDYVIVPAPFIAKGDVAFKNETEITLANADADASIFYTLNDSTFIKYEQPFKIAEPTILKVYSEKDDEKSAIITTSFYKIDPNVSIVLKTDYANQYNGGGQTALIDGIKGTKDFRTGSWQGYQDKDLVAIVDLGSNKPIENVSVNFLQDQRSWIFYPTEVLCYVSSDNQNYQLISSQKIDATKGSEKAEIKIIQFDLKNKKAQYLKVVAKKLGKLPKWHLGYASDGRSWLFVDEISVKVGSLQSSVGSQ
;
A
#
# COMPACT_ATOMS: atom_id res chain seq x y z
N ALA A 1 4.87 -4.55 13.50
CA ALA A 1 4.39 -5.73 14.26
C ALA A 1 5.50 -6.76 14.17
N HIS A 2 6.00 -7.31 15.28
CA HIS A 2 7.21 -8.15 15.22
C HIS A 2 7.02 -9.46 14.45
N GLY A 3 5.85 -10.09 14.51
CA GLY A 3 5.55 -11.30 13.72
C GLY A 3 5.30 -11.06 12.23
N ASN A 4 5.86 -10.00 11.64
CA ASN A 4 5.79 -9.71 10.22
C ASN A 4 7.17 -9.22 9.76
N GLU A 5 7.76 -9.95 8.82
CA GLU A 5 9.16 -9.85 8.41
C GLU A 5 9.60 -8.46 7.97
N PRO A 6 8.78 -7.64 7.26
CA PRO A 6 9.14 -6.27 6.93
C PRO A 6 9.45 -5.40 8.15
N SER A 7 9.00 -5.78 9.35
CA SER A 7 9.26 -5.02 10.59
C SER A 7 10.57 -5.42 11.29
N HIS A 8 11.23 -6.52 10.93
CA HIS A 8 12.31 -7.12 11.73
C HIS A 8 13.55 -6.21 11.88
N HIS A 9 13.87 -5.43 10.86
CA HIS A 9 15.03 -4.52 10.89
C HIS A 9 14.70 -3.15 11.50
N MET A 10 13.42 -2.81 11.66
CA MET A 10 12.97 -1.45 12.01
C MET A 10 13.54 -0.96 13.35
N ALA A 11 13.73 -1.86 14.32
CA ALA A 11 14.29 -1.49 15.62
C ALA A 11 15.75 -1.01 15.52
N TYR A 12 16.49 -1.48 14.51
CA TYR A 12 17.90 -1.14 14.28
C TYR A 12 18.10 0.18 13.52
N LEU A 13 17.04 0.73 12.92
CA LEU A 13 17.12 1.99 12.16
C LEU A 13 17.47 3.21 13.03
N TYR A 14 17.36 3.12 14.36
CA TYR A 14 17.80 4.22 15.22
C TYR A 14 19.33 4.41 15.22
N ASN A 15 20.11 3.38 14.89
CA ASN A 15 21.57 3.53 14.74
C ASN A 15 21.90 4.46 13.58
N PHE A 16 21.14 4.39 12.48
CA PHE A 16 21.31 5.22 11.27
C PHE A 16 20.93 6.70 11.46
N VAL A 17 20.40 7.07 12.63
CA VAL A 17 20.04 8.45 12.97
C VAL A 17 20.65 8.86 14.33
N ASN A 18 21.81 8.27 14.65
CA ASN A 18 22.63 8.58 15.83
C ASN A 18 21.89 8.44 17.17
N LYS A 19 20.94 7.49 17.25
CA LYS A 19 20.16 7.20 18.47
C LYS A 19 20.21 5.72 18.88
N PRO A 20 21.41 5.09 18.94
CA PRO A 20 21.53 3.65 19.19
C PRO A 20 20.92 3.18 20.51
N TYR A 21 20.84 4.04 21.52
CA TYR A 21 20.15 3.71 22.79
C TYR A 21 18.67 3.31 22.57
N LYS A 22 18.00 3.84 21.54
CA LYS A 22 16.62 3.43 21.20
C LYS A 22 16.59 2.03 20.56
N THR A 23 17.59 1.69 19.74
CA THR A 23 17.75 0.32 19.23
C THR A 23 17.94 -0.64 20.39
N GLN A 24 18.86 -0.34 21.31
CA GLN A 24 19.12 -1.15 22.50
C GLN A 24 17.85 -1.38 23.32
N GLU A 25 17.09 -0.32 23.60
CA GLU A 25 15.81 -0.43 24.31
C GLU A 25 14.79 -1.32 23.58
N LYS A 26 14.58 -1.10 22.28
CA LYS A 26 13.55 -1.79 21.51
C LYS A 26 13.91 -3.24 21.23
N VAL A 27 15.16 -3.53 20.89
CA VAL A 27 15.65 -4.89 20.68
C VAL A 27 15.52 -5.69 21.98
N HIS A 28 15.95 -5.15 23.12
CA HIS A 28 15.80 -5.81 24.42
C HIS A 28 14.32 -6.07 24.75
N GLN A 29 13.44 -5.08 24.53
CA GLN A 29 12.01 -5.24 24.74
C GLN A 29 11.43 -6.37 23.88
N ILE A 30 11.75 -6.41 22.59
CA ILE A 30 11.25 -7.45 21.67
C ILE A 30 11.73 -8.84 22.13
N LEU A 31 13.02 -8.99 22.39
CA LEU A 31 13.63 -10.24 22.82
C LEU A 31 13.01 -10.79 24.11
N THR A 32 12.70 -9.92 25.08
CA THR A 32 12.22 -10.34 26.41
C THR A 32 10.70 -10.48 26.52
N THR A 33 9.93 -9.87 25.60
CA THR A 33 8.46 -9.87 25.68
C THR A 33 7.78 -10.73 24.62
N LEU A 34 8.42 -10.95 23.47
CA LEU A 34 7.82 -11.63 22.32
C LEU A 34 8.40 -13.02 22.05
N TYR A 35 9.37 -13.45 22.87
CA TYR A 35 9.96 -14.78 22.82
C TYR A 35 9.91 -15.45 24.19
N LYS A 36 9.44 -16.70 24.25
CA LYS A 36 9.37 -17.51 25.48
C LYS A 36 9.72 -18.96 25.19
N ASN A 37 10.24 -19.66 26.19
CA ASN A 37 10.40 -21.11 26.15
C ASN A 37 9.07 -21.81 26.50
N ALA A 38 8.04 -21.60 25.67
CA ALA A 38 6.70 -22.15 25.83
C ALA A 38 6.09 -22.45 24.45
N PRO A 39 5.08 -23.33 24.35
CA PRO A 39 4.45 -23.66 23.06
C PRO A 39 3.86 -22.46 22.30
N ASP A 40 3.42 -21.42 23.01
CA ASP A 40 2.93 -20.14 22.48
C ASP A 40 4.00 -19.04 22.50
N GLY A 41 5.27 -19.44 22.52
CA GLY A 41 6.40 -18.57 22.80
C GLY A 41 6.87 -17.68 21.67
N ILE A 42 6.18 -17.61 20.54
CA ILE A 42 6.51 -16.72 19.41
C ILE A 42 5.30 -15.87 19.03
N SER A 43 5.53 -14.59 18.69
CA SER A 43 4.46 -13.61 18.44
C SER A 43 3.84 -13.66 17.03
N GLY A 44 4.15 -14.68 16.23
CA GLY A 44 3.75 -14.81 14.82
C GLY A 44 4.07 -16.20 14.29
N ASN A 45 3.96 -16.37 12.97
CA ASN A 45 4.47 -17.59 12.32
C ASN A 45 5.99 -17.67 12.51
N GLU A 46 6.54 -18.88 12.52
CA GLU A 46 7.99 -19.09 12.67
C GLU A 46 8.76 -18.72 11.38
N ASP A 47 8.05 -18.79 10.25
CA ASP A 47 8.52 -18.45 8.91
C ASP A 47 9.84 -19.14 8.54
N CYS A 48 9.84 -20.47 8.72
CA CYS A 48 10.87 -21.40 8.26
C CYS A 48 12.29 -21.06 8.77
N GLY A 49 12.40 -20.58 10.01
CA GLY A 49 13.66 -20.23 10.65
C GLY A 49 13.85 -18.72 10.84
N GLN A 50 13.09 -17.88 10.15
CA GLN A 50 13.32 -16.43 10.12
C GLN A 50 13.16 -15.79 11.51
N MET A 51 12.09 -16.12 12.24
CA MET A 51 11.86 -15.59 13.58
C MET A 51 12.92 -16.05 14.58
N SER A 52 13.35 -17.31 14.45
CA SER A 52 14.37 -17.94 15.29
C SER A 52 15.75 -17.33 15.03
N ALA A 53 16.11 -17.12 13.76
CA ALA A 53 17.36 -16.49 13.36
C ALA A 53 17.45 -15.02 13.84
N TRP A 54 16.34 -14.27 13.76
CA TRP A 54 16.29 -12.91 14.31
C TRP A 54 16.61 -12.89 15.81
N TYR A 55 16.03 -13.83 16.58
CA TYR A 55 16.30 -13.96 18.01
C TYR A 55 17.78 -14.28 18.26
N VAL A 56 18.35 -15.25 17.54
CA VAL A 56 19.76 -15.66 17.70
C VAL A 56 20.70 -14.48 17.45
N PHE A 57 20.59 -13.80 16.31
CA PHE A 57 21.42 -12.63 16.00
C PHE A 57 21.27 -11.53 17.07
N SER A 58 20.03 -11.12 17.32
CA SER A 58 19.74 -10.00 18.22
C SER A 58 20.18 -10.31 19.67
N ALA A 59 20.01 -11.55 20.15
CA ALA A 59 20.44 -11.96 21.49
C ALA A 59 21.97 -12.01 21.64
N MET A 60 22.72 -12.26 20.55
CA MET A 60 24.17 -12.10 20.53
C MET A 60 24.59 -10.63 20.61
N GLY A 61 23.75 -9.71 20.12
CA GLY A 61 23.93 -8.27 20.25
C GLY A 61 24.11 -7.52 18.93
N PHE A 62 23.88 -8.15 17.77
CA PHE A 62 23.96 -7.47 16.47
C PHE A 62 23.04 -8.12 15.42
N TYR A 63 22.72 -7.41 14.34
CA TYR A 63 21.81 -7.91 13.29
C TYR A 63 22.17 -7.41 11.88
N PRO A 64 22.09 -8.26 10.83
CA PRO A 64 22.31 -7.84 9.45
C PRO A 64 21.07 -7.13 8.89
N VAL A 65 21.02 -5.79 9.01
CA VAL A 65 19.90 -4.98 8.51
C VAL A 65 19.73 -5.07 7.00
N THR A 66 20.85 -5.03 6.27
CA THR A 66 20.88 -5.09 4.80
C THR A 66 21.78 -6.24 4.35
N PRO A 67 21.27 -7.49 4.30
CA PRO A 67 22.05 -8.62 3.81
C PRO A 67 22.68 -8.32 2.44
N GLY A 68 23.98 -8.54 2.31
CA GLY A 68 24.79 -8.16 1.15
C GLY A 68 25.71 -6.96 1.36
N SER A 69 25.47 -6.12 2.37
CA SER A 69 26.35 -4.97 2.69
C SER A 69 27.62 -5.34 3.47
N ASN A 70 27.76 -6.59 3.91
CA ASN A 70 28.81 -7.05 4.82
C ASN A 70 28.89 -6.27 6.15
N GLN A 71 27.78 -5.71 6.62
CA GLN A 71 27.69 -5.03 7.91
C GLN A 71 26.66 -5.66 8.85
N TYR A 72 26.96 -5.61 10.14
CA TYR A 72 26.09 -6.06 11.24
C TYR A 72 25.88 -4.91 12.22
N ILE A 73 24.63 -4.51 12.40
CA ILE A 73 24.27 -3.35 13.22
C ILE A 73 24.18 -3.77 14.68
N ILE A 74 24.90 -3.08 15.56
CA ILE A 74 24.97 -3.40 16.99
C ILE A 74 23.64 -3.01 17.67
N GLY A 75 23.03 -3.98 18.33
CA GLY A 75 21.86 -3.80 19.18
C GLY A 75 22.25 -3.85 20.65
N THR A 76 21.73 -4.84 21.38
CA THR A 76 22.12 -5.10 22.77
C THR A 76 22.13 -6.62 23.05
N PRO A 77 23.17 -7.16 23.71
CA PRO A 77 23.25 -8.59 23.99
C PRO A 77 22.30 -8.99 25.14
N LEU A 78 21.87 -10.25 25.16
CA LEU A 78 21.21 -10.85 26.34
C LEU A 78 22.17 -11.63 27.24
N PHE A 79 23.28 -12.11 26.69
CA PHE A 79 24.19 -12.99 27.40
C PHE A 79 25.46 -12.26 27.84
N LYS A 80 25.97 -12.60 29.03
CA LYS A 80 27.26 -12.09 29.54
C LYS A 80 28.44 -12.46 28.63
N LYS A 81 28.36 -13.62 27.97
CA LYS A 81 29.37 -14.10 27.04
C LYS A 81 28.74 -14.94 25.94
N THR A 82 29.13 -14.66 24.72
CA THR A 82 28.82 -15.46 23.52
C THR A 82 30.13 -15.81 22.81
N THR A 83 30.22 -17.02 22.26
CA THR A 83 31.32 -17.42 21.37
C THR A 83 30.74 -17.98 20.08
N ILE A 84 31.15 -17.39 18.95
CA ILE A 84 30.86 -17.89 17.60
C ILE A 84 32.09 -18.69 17.17
N ASN A 85 31.90 -19.97 16.85
CA ASN A 85 32.95 -20.80 16.25
C ASN A 85 32.78 -20.72 14.74
N LEU A 86 33.77 -20.17 14.05
CA LEU A 86 33.71 -19.88 12.62
C LEU A 86 34.20 -21.08 11.81
N GLU A 87 33.74 -21.21 10.58
CA GLU A 87 34.09 -22.33 9.71
C GLU A 87 35.58 -22.34 9.32
N ASN A 88 36.23 -21.18 9.35
CA ASN A 88 37.68 -21.05 9.13
C ASN A 88 38.53 -21.49 10.34
N GLY A 89 37.89 -21.91 11.44
CA GLY A 89 38.56 -22.35 12.67
C GLY A 89 38.79 -21.23 13.69
N GLU A 90 38.56 -19.97 13.31
CA GLU A 90 38.65 -18.83 14.21
C GLU A 90 37.46 -18.75 15.18
N LYS A 91 37.60 -17.92 16.22
CA LYS A 91 36.55 -17.70 17.21
C LYS A 91 36.33 -16.22 17.44
N PHE A 92 35.08 -15.79 17.29
CA PHE A 92 34.65 -14.45 17.66
C PHE A 92 33.94 -14.48 19.01
N HIS A 93 34.41 -13.66 19.95
CA HIS A 93 33.88 -13.60 21.30
C HIS A 93 33.13 -12.29 21.53
N ILE A 94 31.98 -12.35 22.17
CA ILE A 94 31.25 -11.17 22.63
C ILE A 94 31.19 -11.25 24.15
N LYS A 95 31.68 -10.22 24.83
CA LYS A 95 31.65 -10.11 26.29
C LYS A 95 30.85 -8.88 26.68
N ALA A 96 29.74 -9.09 27.38
CA ALA A 96 28.88 -8.03 27.88
C ALA A 96 29.04 -7.92 29.40
N TYR A 97 29.85 -6.97 29.84
CA TYR A 97 30.12 -6.71 31.25
C TYR A 97 28.88 -6.05 31.89
N ASP A 98 28.47 -6.58 33.02
CA ASP A 98 27.30 -6.14 33.80
C ASP A 98 25.93 -6.22 33.10
N VAL A 99 25.82 -6.92 31.96
CA VAL A 99 24.51 -7.11 31.30
C VAL A 99 23.51 -7.79 32.24
N SER A 100 22.29 -7.25 32.28
CA SER A 100 21.15 -7.71 33.07
C SER A 100 19.85 -7.18 32.46
N ASP A 101 18.70 -7.58 33.01
CA ASP A 101 17.38 -7.10 32.56
C ASP A 101 17.25 -5.58 32.71
N GLU A 102 17.91 -4.99 33.71
CA GLU A 102 17.98 -3.55 33.91
C GLU A 102 19.08 -2.90 33.05
N LYS A 103 20.27 -3.52 32.99
CA LYS A 103 21.45 -2.97 32.30
C LYS A 103 21.54 -3.42 30.84
N LYS A 104 20.75 -2.77 29.98
CA LYS A 104 20.64 -3.03 28.54
C LYS A 104 21.35 -2.02 27.65
N TYR A 105 21.82 -0.91 28.19
CA TYR A 105 22.45 0.14 27.40
C TYR A 105 23.96 -0.03 27.37
N ILE A 106 24.57 0.22 26.22
CA ILE A 106 26.03 0.18 26.07
C ILE A 106 26.57 1.54 26.55
N ALA A 107 27.48 1.52 27.51
CA ALA A 107 28.21 2.71 27.97
C ALA A 107 29.51 2.94 27.19
N PHE A 108 30.15 1.84 26.79
CA PHE A 108 31.44 1.85 26.12
C PHE A 108 31.66 0.50 25.42
N ALA A 109 32.37 0.50 24.29
CA ALA A 109 32.68 -0.70 23.53
C ALA A 109 34.15 -0.74 23.09
N LYS A 110 34.68 -1.96 22.97
CA LYS A 110 35.98 -2.23 22.34
C LYS A 110 35.89 -3.39 21.38
N LEU A 111 36.58 -3.28 20.25
CA LEU A 111 36.84 -4.38 19.33
C LEU A 111 38.35 -4.68 19.34
N ASN A 112 38.73 -5.89 19.72
CA ASN A 112 40.12 -6.33 19.78
C ASN A 112 41.01 -5.37 20.59
N GLY A 113 40.48 -4.84 21.69
CA GLY A 113 41.16 -3.93 22.61
C GLY A 113 41.15 -2.45 22.20
N ARG A 114 40.73 -2.13 20.96
CA ARG A 114 40.58 -0.76 20.46
C ARG A 114 39.19 -0.23 20.78
N THR A 115 39.08 1.04 21.14
CA THR A 115 37.78 1.71 21.31
C THR A 115 36.97 1.59 20.02
N LEU A 116 35.71 1.20 20.14
CA LEU A 116 34.74 1.12 19.05
C LEU A 116 33.64 2.14 19.35
N ASN A 117 33.51 3.18 18.52
CA ASN A 117 32.43 4.16 18.64
C ASN A 117 31.34 3.91 17.59
N GLU A 118 31.73 3.30 16.48
CA GLU A 118 30.88 2.86 15.41
C GLU A 118 29.83 1.87 15.92
N THR A 119 28.59 2.06 15.45
CA THR A 119 27.45 1.26 15.92
C THR A 119 27.20 0.01 15.06
N TYR A 120 28.23 -0.45 14.36
CA TYR A 120 28.20 -1.63 13.48
C TYR A 120 29.54 -2.38 13.51
N LEU A 121 29.52 -3.61 13.02
CA LEU A 121 30.70 -4.44 12.74
C LEU A 121 30.71 -4.75 11.25
N SER A 122 31.90 -4.83 10.65
CA SER A 122 32.05 -5.43 9.33
C SER A 122 32.02 -6.96 9.42
N HIS A 123 31.76 -7.63 8.30
CA HIS A 123 31.87 -9.08 8.21
C HIS A 123 33.30 -9.56 8.43
N GLU A 124 34.29 -8.78 7.99
CA GLU A 124 35.71 -9.06 8.20
C GLU A 124 36.07 -9.04 9.70
N ASP A 125 35.58 -8.05 10.46
CA ASP A 125 35.78 -7.97 11.92
C ASP A 125 35.35 -9.24 12.66
N ILE A 126 34.29 -9.90 12.18
CA ILE A 126 33.82 -11.17 12.74
C ILE A 126 34.67 -12.33 12.23
N MET A 127 34.93 -12.40 10.92
CA MET A 127 35.61 -13.52 10.28
C MET A 127 37.09 -13.66 10.66
N GLU A 128 37.76 -12.56 11.01
CA GLU A 128 39.11 -12.58 11.61
C GLU A 128 39.12 -13.12 13.05
N GLY A 129 37.95 -13.28 13.67
CA GLY A 129 37.81 -13.69 15.06
C GLY A 129 38.14 -12.55 16.03
N GLY A 130 38.50 -12.91 17.26
CA GLY A 130 38.87 -11.94 18.29
C GLY A 130 37.77 -11.70 19.33
N THR A 131 37.65 -10.47 19.84
CA THR A 131 36.72 -10.14 20.93
C THR A 131 36.11 -8.74 20.79
N LEU A 132 34.77 -8.71 20.77
CA LEU A 132 33.95 -7.53 21.08
C LEU A 132 33.66 -7.49 22.59
N GLU A 133 33.96 -6.36 23.21
CA GLU A 133 33.73 -6.09 24.63
C GLU A 133 32.76 -4.93 24.78
N LEU A 134 31.68 -5.13 25.53
CA LEU A 134 30.61 -4.16 25.76
C LEU A 134 30.45 -3.95 27.27
N TRP A 135 30.52 -2.72 27.73
CA TRP A 135 30.26 -2.36 29.13
C TRP A 135 28.85 -1.82 29.25
N MET A 136 28.01 -2.52 30.01
CA MET A 136 26.57 -2.24 30.06
C MET A 136 26.18 -1.36 31.26
N THR A 137 25.12 -0.59 31.09
CA THR A 137 24.53 0.31 32.10
C THR A 137 23.01 0.30 32.01
N ASP A 138 22.34 0.78 33.05
CA ASP A 138 20.88 0.87 33.18
C ASP A 138 20.29 2.18 32.63
N GLN A 139 21.14 3.14 32.27
CA GLN A 139 20.74 4.41 31.65
C GLN A 139 21.32 4.56 30.24
N PRO A 140 20.58 5.18 29.28
CA PRO A 140 21.12 5.56 27.99
C PRO A 140 22.43 6.34 28.11
N THR A 141 23.33 6.18 27.13
CA THR A 141 24.59 6.92 27.04
C THR A 141 24.78 7.54 25.66
N ASP A 142 25.82 8.35 25.51
CA ASP A 142 26.22 8.99 24.26
C ASP A 142 27.11 8.08 23.38
N TRP A 143 27.25 6.79 23.71
CA TRP A 143 27.97 5.84 22.86
C TRP A 143 27.30 5.73 21.48
N GLY A 144 28.06 6.00 20.41
CA GLY A 144 27.59 5.93 19.04
C GLY A 144 26.56 6.98 18.65
N THR A 145 26.51 8.12 19.36
CA THR A 145 25.62 9.24 19.02
C THR A 145 26.30 10.35 18.21
N SER A 146 27.60 10.24 17.93
CA SER A 146 28.32 11.24 17.12
C SER A 146 28.06 11.02 15.65
N GLU A 147 28.02 12.10 14.88
CA GLU A 147 27.98 12.03 13.41
C GLU A 147 29.25 11.34 12.88
N GLY A 148 29.08 10.40 11.96
CA GLY A 148 30.12 9.51 11.44
C GLY A 148 30.24 8.15 12.16
N ASP A 149 29.63 7.98 13.33
CA ASP A 149 29.58 6.68 14.04
C ASP A 149 28.41 5.79 13.57
N GLU A 150 27.44 6.38 12.85
CA GLU A 150 26.30 5.66 12.28
C GLU A 150 26.70 4.74 11.13
N PRO A 151 25.94 3.66 10.86
CA PRO A 151 26.11 2.90 9.65
C PRO A 151 25.65 3.74 8.45
N ILE A 152 26.42 3.71 7.38
CA ILE A 152 26.09 4.41 6.13
C ILE A 152 25.69 3.37 5.08
N THR A 153 24.57 3.62 4.41
CA THR A 153 24.16 2.89 3.21
C THR A 153 23.95 3.90 2.10
N GLU A 154 24.77 3.81 1.06
CA GLU A 154 24.71 4.69 -0.12
C GLU A 154 24.65 3.84 -1.39
N ILE A 155 24.10 4.42 -2.45
CA ILE A 155 24.13 3.85 -3.81
C ILE A 155 25.26 4.55 -4.55
N ASP A 156 26.46 3.99 -4.47
CA ASP A 156 27.66 4.54 -5.13
C ASP A 156 27.74 4.14 -6.61
N ASP A 157 27.09 3.03 -6.98
CA ASP A 157 27.03 2.48 -8.33
C ASP A 157 25.57 2.39 -8.81
N TYR A 158 25.32 2.67 -10.09
CA TYR A 158 23.98 2.70 -10.72
C TYR A 158 23.04 3.73 -10.09
N VAL A 159 23.46 5.00 -10.08
CA VAL A 159 22.67 6.13 -9.58
C VAL A 159 21.26 6.11 -10.20
N ILE A 160 20.26 5.94 -9.36
CA ILE A 160 18.86 5.88 -9.78
C ILE A 160 18.29 7.29 -9.72
N VAL A 161 17.89 7.83 -10.87
CA VAL A 161 17.09 9.07 -10.89
C VAL A 161 15.66 8.73 -10.45
N PRO A 162 15.18 9.27 -9.32
CA PRO A 162 13.83 8.95 -8.85
C PRO A 162 12.80 9.41 -9.89
N ALA A 163 11.73 8.63 -10.07
CA ALA A 163 10.63 9.06 -10.93
C ALA A 163 9.84 10.21 -10.27
N PRO A 164 9.38 11.19 -11.06
CA PRO A 164 8.56 12.28 -10.53
C PRO A 164 7.16 11.78 -10.15
N PHE A 165 6.50 12.52 -9.27
CA PHE A 165 5.15 12.24 -8.79
C PHE A 165 4.23 13.47 -8.93
N ILE A 166 2.93 13.24 -8.95
CA ILE A 166 1.91 14.29 -8.96
C ILE A 166 1.72 14.76 -7.52
N ALA A 167 2.22 15.94 -7.18
CA ALA A 167 2.08 16.56 -5.87
C ALA A 167 0.69 17.18 -5.65
N LYS A 168 0.04 17.63 -6.73
CA LYS A 168 -1.32 18.17 -6.74
C LYS A 168 -1.97 17.89 -8.09
N GLY A 169 -3.27 17.61 -8.07
CA GLY A 169 -4.09 17.42 -9.26
C GLY A 169 -5.02 16.24 -9.09
N ASP A 170 -6.32 16.49 -9.10
CA ASP A 170 -7.33 15.44 -9.04
C ASP A 170 -7.32 14.65 -10.36
N VAL A 171 -7.15 13.33 -10.26
CA VAL A 171 -7.13 12.41 -11.41
C VAL A 171 -8.49 12.41 -12.13
N ALA A 172 -9.58 12.56 -11.38
CA ALA A 172 -10.92 12.75 -11.93
C ALA A 172 -11.45 14.13 -11.54
N PHE A 173 -11.83 14.95 -12.54
CA PHE A 173 -12.16 16.36 -12.33
C PHE A 173 -13.39 16.79 -13.14
N LYS A 174 -14.13 17.80 -12.66
CA LYS A 174 -15.37 18.28 -13.31
C LYS A 174 -15.14 19.30 -14.43
N ASN A 175 -14.30 20.31 -14.15
CA ASN A 175 -14.07 21.43 -15.06
C ASN A 175 -12.63 21.42 -15.56
N GLU A 176 -11.70 21.69 -14.63
CA GLU A 176 -10.26 21.66 -14.84
C GLU A 176 -9.58 21.13 -13.58
N THR A 177 -8.36 20.63 -13.74
CA THR A 177 -7.48 20.28 -12.63
C THR A 177 -6.10 20.89 -12.88
N GLU A 178 -5.50 21.43 -11.82
CA GLU A 178 -4.14 21.98 -11.86
C GLU A 178 -3.16 20.90 -11.42
N ILE A 179 -2.25 20.54 -12.32
CA ILE A 179 -1.24 19.51 -12.12
C ILE A 179 0.04 20.18 -11.63
N THR A 180 0.50 19.75 -10.47
CA THR A 180 1.82 20.07 -9.92
C THR A 180 2.65 18.80 -9.87
N LEU A 181 3.84 18.83 -10.44
CA LEU A 181 4.79 17.71 -10.42
C LEU A 181 5.91 18.02 -9.44
N ALA A 182 6.38 16.99 -8.75
CA ALA A 182 7.52 17.08 -7.86
C ALA A 182 8.42 15.84 -8.00
N ASN A 183 9.64 15.93 -7.51
CA ASN A 183 10.57 14.82 -7.43
C ASN A 183 11.17 14.75 -6.02
N ALA A 184 11.57 13.55 -5.59
CA ALA A 184 12.28 13.36 -4.32
C ALA A 184 13.69 13.96 -4.36
N ASP A 185 14.31 14.01 -5.54
CA ASP A 185 15.57 14.71 -5.80
C ASP A 185 15.27 16.10 -6.39
N ALA A 186 15.59 17.16 -5.64
CA ALA A 186 15.32 18.54 -6.03
C ALA A 186 16.19 19.03 -7.21
N ASP A 187 17.31 18.35 -7.48
CA ASP A 187 18.22 18.70 -8.57
C ASP A 187 17.82 18.03 -9.89
N ALA A 188 16.91 17.05 -9.86
CA ALA A 188 16.46 16.35 -11.05
C ALA A 188 15.46 17.18 -11.87
N SER A 189 15.72 17.33 -13.17
CA SER A 189 14.79 18.00 -14.09
C SER A 189 13.61 17.11 -14.43
N ILE A 190 12.38 17.62 -14.33
CA ILE A 190 11.16 16.87 -14.68
C ILE A 190 10.77 17.16 -16.12
N PHE A 191 10.39 16.12 -16.86
CA PHE A 191 9.84 16.19 -18.21
C PHE A 191 8.49 15.52 -18.26
N TYR A 192 7.57 16.08 -19.06
CA TYR A 192 6.24 15.52 -19.23
C TYR A 192 5.74 15.60 -20.66
N THR A 193 4.78 14.73 -20.99
CA THR A 193 3.99 14.81 -22.22
C THR A 193 2.53 14.58 -21.91
N LEU A 194 1.66 15.19 -22.72
CA LEU A 194 0.22 15.00 -22.70
C LEU A 194 -0.21 14.27 -23.98
N ASN A 195 -0.98 13.21 -23.84
CA ASN A 195 -1.56 12.42 -24.92
C ASN A 195 -0.53 11.95 -25.96
N ASP A 196 0.62 11.46 -25.47
CA ASP A 196 1.72 10.93 -26.29
C ASP A 196 2.29 11.91 -27.33
N SER A 197 2.22 13.21 -27.03
CA SER A 197 2.96 14.25 -27.76
C SER A 197 4.45 14.24 -27.38
N THR A 198 5.19 15.25 -27.78
CA THR A 198 6.61 15.39 -27.44
C THR A 198 6.80 15.73 -25.95
N PHE A 199 7.79 15.12 -25.31
CA PHE A 199 8.19 15.49 -23.95
C PHE A 199 8.74 16.92 -23.92
N ILE A 200 8.23 17.71 -22.99
CA ILE A 200 8.67 19.07 -22.69
C ILE A 200 9.09 19.16 -21.22
N LYS A 201 10.02 20.08 -20.93
CA LYS A 201 10.49 20.31 -19.57
C LYS A 201 9.39 20.95 -18.73
N TYR A 202 9.20 20.46 -17.52
CA TYR A 202 8.28 21.02 -16.53
C TYR A 202 8.95 22.19 -15.80
N GLU A 203 8.40 23.39 -15.98
CA GLU A 203 8.92 24.62 -15.36
C GLU A 203 7.96 25.19 -14.30
N GLN A 204 6.65 24.94 -14.45
CA GLN A 204 5.60 25.45 -13.55
C GLN A 204 4.32 24.60 -13.64
N PRO A 205 3.45 24.64 -12.62
CA PRO A 205 2.13 24.00 -12.68
C PRO A 205 1.34 24.39 -13.93
N PHE A 206 0.55 23.45 -14.44
CA PHE A 206 -0.29 23.64 -15.61
C PHE A 206 -1.67 23.05 -15.39
N LYS A 207 -2.65 23.49 -16.19
CA LYS A 207 -4.04 23.03 -16.08
C LYS A 207 -4.42 22.16 -17.27
N ILE A 208 -5.25 21.16 -17.00
CA ILE A 208 -5.96 20.41 -18.03
C ILE A 208 -7.46 20.53 -17.80
N ALA A 209 -8.21 20.60 -18.90
CA ALA A 209 -9.68 20.68 -18.87
C ALA A 209 -10.35 19.53 -19.62
N GLU A 210 -9.58 18.66 -20.28
CA GLU A 210 -10.07 17.51 -21.04
C GLU A 210 -9.38 16.22 -20.56
N PRO A 211 -10.00 15.04 -20.76
CA PRO A 211 -9.36 13.76 -20.47
C PRO A 211 -7.98 13.70 -21.12
N THR A 212 -6.97 13.33 -20.33
CA THR A 212 -5.57 13.47 -20.73
C THR A 212 -4.74 12.31 -20.21
N ILE A 213 -3.88 11.72 -21.04
CA ILE A 213 -2.84 10.80 -20.61
C ILE A 213 -1.59 11.62 -20.32
N LEU A 214 -1.19 11.72 -19.06
CA LEU A 214 0.06 12.33 -18.63
C LEU A 214 1.14 11.26 -18.54
N LYS A 215 2.28 11.48 -19.19
CA LYS A 215 3.50 10.71 -18.94
C LYS A 215 4.59 11.62 -18.42
N VAL A 216 5.32 11.18 -17.41
CA VAL A 216 6.37 11.96 -16.74
C VAL A 216 7.63 11.12 -16.53
N TYR A 217 8.79 11.75 -16.61
CA TYR A 217 10.06 11.19 -16.13
C TYR A 217 10.96 12.31 -15.62
N SER A 218 12.04 11.94 -14.94
CA SER A 218 13.07 12.88 -14.50
C SER A 218 14.42 12.52 -15.07
N GLU A 219 15.27 13.54 -15.23
CA GLU A 219 16.61 13.43 -15.79
C GLU A 219 17.60 14.16 -14.88
N LYS A 220 18.73 13.51 -14.58
CA LYS A 220 19.86 14.06 -13.82
C LYS A 220 21.13 13.37 -14.31
N ASP A 221 22.19 14.13 -14.56
CA ASP A 221 23.51 13.62 -14.98
C ASP A 221 23.44 12.61 -16.14
N ASP A 222 22.66 12.95 -17.19
CA ASP A 222 22.38 12.12 -18.39
C ASP A 222 21.62 10.80 -18.14
N GLU A 223 21.27 10.49 -16.89
CA GLU A 223 20.44 9.34 -16.51
C GLU A 223 18.96 9.70 -16.44
N LYS A 224 18.10 8.72 -16.72
CA LYS A 224 16.64 8.89 -16.75
C LYS A 224 15.94 7.97 -15.77
N SER A 225 14.94 8.51 -15.08
CA SER A 225 14.00 7.70 -14.32
C SER A 225 13.15 6.84 -15.26
N ALA A 226 12.45 5.86 -14.67
CA ALA A 226 11.32 5.22 -15.34
C ALA A 226 10.25 6.27 -15.73
N ILE A 227 9.57 6.03 -16.85
CA ILE A 227 8.42 6.84 -17.27
C ILE A 227 7.17 6.37 -16.52
N ILE A 228 6.55 7.28 -15.77
CA ILE A 228 5.28 7.06 -15.09
C ILE A 228 4.14 7.58 -15.95
N THR A 229 3.06 6.81 -16.08
CA THR A 229 1.88 7.18 -16.87
C THR A 229 0.65 7.28 -15.96
N THR A 230 -0.12 8.36 -16.10
CA THR A 230 -1.40 8.58 -15.40
C THR A 230 -2.47 9.03 -16.38
N SER A 231 -3.64 8.40 -16.35
CA SER A 231 -4.81 8.84 -17.12
C SER A 231 -5.70 9.72 -16.26
N PHE A 232 -6.00 10.93 -16.74
CA PHE A 232 -6.93 11.86 -16.12
C PHE A 232 -8.29 11.79 -16.80
N TYR A 233 -9.35 11.87 -15.99
CA TYR A 233 -10.74 11.68 -16.40
C TYR A 233 -11.57 12.93 -16.15
N LYS A 234 -12.48 13.23 -17.07
CA LYS A 234 -13.41 14.36 -16.95
C LYS A 234 -14.79 13.85 -16.56
N ILE A 235 -15.29 14.36 -15.44
CA ILE A 235 -16.61 14.06 -14.88
C ILE A 235 -17.60 15.10 -15.41
N ASP A 236 -18.82 14.68 -15.80
CA ASP A 236 -19.88 15.65 -16.10
C ASP A 236 -20.19 16.47 -14.83
N PRO A 237 -20.02 17.80 -14.84
CA PRO A 237 -20.19 18.64 -13.65
C PRO A 237 -21.62 18.56 -13.09
N ASN A 238 -22.60 18.26 -13.93
CA ASN A 238 -24.01 18.17 -13.58
C ASN A 238 -24.39 16.80 -12.99
N VAL A 239 -23.50 15.81 -13.09
CA VAL A 239 -23.73 14.49 -12.50
C VAL A 239 -23.30 14.51 -11.04
N SER A 240 -24.13 13.91 -10.19
CA SER A 240 -23.84 13.69 -8.78
C SER A 240 -24.36 12.33 -8.31
N ILE A 241 -23.87 11.86 -7.17
CA ILE A 241 -24.26 10.56 -6.60
C ILE A 241 -24.54 10.67 -5.10
N VAL A 242 -25.61 10.00 -4.69
CA VAL A 242 -25.92 9.73 -3.29
C VAL A 242 -25.86 8.23 -3.04
N LEU A 243 -24.91 7.82 -2.21
CA LEU A 243 -24.83 6.47 -1.67
C LEU A 243 -25.74 6.38 -0.44
N LYS A 244 -26.73 5.47 -0.48
CA LYS A 244 -27.61 5.17 0.65
C LYS A 244 -27.04 4.10 1.59
N THR A 245 -25.87 3.57 1.22
CA THR A 245 -25.13 2.58 2.01
C THR A 245 -23.69 3.05 2.14
N ASP A 246 -23.11 2.92 3.34
CA ASP A 246 -21.70 3.24 3.54
C ASP A 246 -20.78 2.16 2.96
N TYR A 247 -19.77 2.59 2.21
CA TYR A 247 -18.63 1.76 1.83
C TYR A 247 -17.62 1.65 2.98
N ALA A 248 -16.73 0.66 2.92
CA ALA A 248 -15.66 0.51 3.89
C ALA A 248 -14.52 1.49 3.59
N ASN A 249 -14.05 2.24 4.59
CA ASN A 249 -13.00 3.24 4.40
C ASN A 249 -11.70 2.65 3.83
N GLN A 250 -11.37 1.41 4.18
CA GLN A 250 -10.19 0.71 3.65
C GLN A 250 -10.25 0.41 2.13
N TYR A 251 -11.46 0.48 1.54
CA TYR A 251 -11.73 0.28 0.11
C TYR A 251 -12.70 1.37 -0.37
N ASN A 252 -12.29 2.64 -0.29
CA ASN A 252 -13.17 3.77 -0.61
C ASN A 252 -13.27 4.08 -2.12
N GLY A 253 -12.36 3.56 -2.95
CA GLY A 253 -12.38 3.74 -4.40
C GLY A 253 -12.11 5.17 -4.89
N GLY A 254 -11.67 6.09 -4.03
CA GLY A 254 -11.71 7.53 -4.32
C GLY A 254 -12.82 8.31 -3.60
N GLY A 255 -13.61 7.63 -2.76
CA GLY A 255 -14.60 8.23 -1.87
C GLY A 255 -16.00 8.34 -2.48
N GLN A 256 -16.75 9.37 -2.09
CA GLN A 256 -18.19 9.49 -2.41
C GLN A 256 -18.50 9.42 -3.92
N THR A 257 -17.61 9.94 -4.76
CA THR A 257 -17.82 10.04 -6.22
C THR A 257 -17.20 8.90 -7.01
N ALA A 258 -16.57 7.92 -6.36
CA ALA A 258 -15.85 6.83 -7.02
C ALA A 258 -16.66 6.16 -8.14
N LEU A 259 -17.95 5.91 -7.89
CA LEU A 259 -18.81 5.19 -8.84
C LEU A 259 -19.27 6.02 -10.05
N ILE A 260 -18.84 7.28 -10.18
CA ILE A 260 -19.18 8.18 -11.29
C ILE A 260 -17.97 9.02 -11.74
N ASP A 261 -16.76 8.63 -11.35
CA ASP A 261 -15.54 9.41 -11.63
C ASP A 261 -14.88 9.02 -12.97
N GLY A 262 -15.37 7.96 -13.61
CA GLY A 262 -14.89 7.46 -14.90
C GLY A 262 -13.69 6.52 -14.80
N ILE A 263 -13.14 6.30 -13.59
CA ILE A 263 -12.04 5.40 -13.33
C ILE A 263 -12.57 3.97 -13.27
N LYS A 264 -11.95 3.07 -14.05
CA LYS A 264 -12.30 1.65 -14.07
C LYS A 264 -11.24 0.81 -13.39
N GLY A 265 -11.67 -0.10 -12.53
CA GLY A 265 -10.80 -0.98 -11.77
C GLY A 265 -10.15 -2.06 -12.63
N THR A 266 -9.00 -2.54 -12.17
CA THR A 266 -8.34 -3.71 -12.75
C THR A 266 -8.80 -4.99 -12.04
N LYS A 267 -8.31 -6.15 -12.48
CA LYS A 267 -8.56 -7.43 -11.77
C LYS A 267 -7.89 -7.49 -10.40
N ASP A 268 -6.91 -6.62 -10.14
CA ASP A 268 -6.31 -6.48 -8.82
C ASP A 268 -7.07 -5.38 -8.05
N PHE A 269 -7.75 -5.77 -6.98
CA PHE A 269 -8.51 -4.82 -6.17
C PHE A 269 -7.63 -3.84 -5.39
N ARG A 270 -6.35 -4.17 -5.23
CA ARG A 270 -5.37 -3.37 -4.48
C ARG A 270 -4.93 -2.12 -5.24
N THR A 271 -5.35 -1.94 -6.49
CA THR A 271 -5.07 -0.70 -7.26
C THR A 271 -5.83 0.52 -6.73
N GLY A 272 -6.77 0.33 -5.81
CA GLY A 272 -7.46 1.42 -5.12
C GLY A 272 -8.67 2.00 -5.86
N SER A 273 -8.98 1.51 -7.07
CA SER A 273 -10.10 1.99 -7.90
C SER A 273 -11.45 1.33 -7.58
N TRP A 274 -11.49 0.41 -6.62
CA TRP A 274 -12.71 -0.31 -6.26
C TRP A 274 -13.28 0.20 -4.95
N GLN A 275 -14.58 0.48 -4.94
CA GLN A 275 -15.32 0.78 -3.72
C GLN A 275 -15.95 -0.49 -3.14
N GLY A 276 -15.61 -0.80 -1.89
CA GLY A 276 -15.94 -2.06 -1.23
C GLY A 276 -17.06 -1.93 -0.19
N TYR A 277 -17.98 -2.90 -0.20
CA TYR A 277 -19.11 -3.01 0.72
C TYR A 277 -19.10 -4.37 1.41
N GLN A 278 -18.87 -4.40 2.73
CA GLN A 278 -18.84 -5.65 3.50
C GLN A 278 -20.22 -5.98 4.07
N ASP A 279 -20.75 -7.17 3.75
CA ASP A 279 -22.08 -7.63 4.18
C ASP A 279 -23.21 -6.59 4.01
N LYS A 280 -23.07 -5.71 3.01
CA LYS A 280 -24.01 -4.65 2.70
C LYS A 280 -24.39 -4.65 1.22
N ASP A 281 -25.64 -4.28 0.94
CA ASP A 281 -26.10 -4.07 -0.43
C ASP A 281 -25.60 -2.70 -0.91
N LEU A 282 -25.18 -2.58 -2.16
CA LEU A 282 -25.01 -1.25 -2.76
C LEU A 282 -26.39 -0.66 -3.06
N VAL A 283 -26.62 0.58 -2.64
CA VAL A 283 -27.76 1.39 -3.06
C VAL A 283 -27.24 2.77 -3.45
N ALA A 284 -27.08 2.99 -4.75
CA ALA A 284 -26.60 4.24 -5.33
C ALA A 284 -27.71 4.96 -6.08
N ILE A 285 -27.81 6.28 -5.89
CA ILE A 285 -28.70 7.15 -6.66
C ILE A 285 -27.84 8.16 -7.42
N VAL A 286 -27.80 8.07 -8.74
CA VAL A 286 -27.12 9.01 -9.63
C VAL A 286 -28.13 10.03 -10.13
N ASP A 287 -27.85 11.31 -9.96
CA ASP A 287 -28.59 12.43 -10.54
C ASP A 287 -27.83 12.92 -11.78
N LEU A 288 -28.49 12.91 -12.94
CA LEU A 288 -27.94 13.33 -14.22
C LEU A 288 -28.01 14.86 -14.44
N GLY A 289 -28.53 15.59 -13.45
CA GLY A 289 -28.69 17.04 -13.41
C GLY A 289 -29.90 17.55 -14.19
N SER A 290 -30.39 16.80 -15.17
CA SER A 290 -31.65 17.09 -15.86
C SER A 290 -32.27 15.83 -16.46
N ASN A 291 -33.54 15.94 -16.85
CA ASN A 291 -34.28 14.85 -17.47
C ASN A 291 -33.80 14.62 -18.92
N LYS A 292 -33.15 13.48 -19.18
CA LYS A 292 -32.51 13.16 -20.47
C LYS A 292 -32.89 11.74 -20.94
N PRO A 293 -32.93 11.46 -22.25
CA PRO A 293 -33.13 10.10 -22.75
C PRO A 293 -31.90 9.23 -22.46
N ILE A 294 -32.08 8.08 -21.81
CA ILE A 294 -30.97 7.19 -21.45
C ILE A 294 -31.00 5.96 -22.35
N GLU A 295 -29.90 5.68 -23.03
CA GLU A 295 -29.73 4.48 -23.86
C GLU A 295 -29.35 3.29 -22.99
N ASN A 296 -28.30 3.43 -22.19
CA ASN A 296 -27.70 2.32 -21.46
C ASN A 296 -27.16 2.77 -20.11
N VAL A 297 -27.27 1.87 -19.12
CA VAL A 297 -26.57 1.99 -17.85
C VAL A 297 -25.74 0.73 -17.66
N SER A 298 -24.45 0.88 -17.34
CA SER A 298 -23.57 -0.25 -17.05
C SER A 298 -22.93 -0.12 -15.68
N VAL A 299 -22.85 -1.24 -14.95
CA VAL A 299 -22.21 -1.32 -13.64
C VAL A 299 -21.22 -2.47 -13.65
N ASN A 300 -20.01 -2.20 -13.19
CA ASN A 300 -18.91 -3.14 -13.17
C ASN A 300 -18.74 -3.73 -11.76
N PHE A 301 -18.50 -5.03 -11.68
CA PHE A 301 -18.27 -5.74 -10.42
C PHE A 301 -17.03 -6.60 -10.51
N LEU A 302 -16.21 -6.61 -9.46
CA LEU A 302 -15.10 -7.52 -9.30
C LEU A 302 -15.55 -8.80 -8.58
N GLN A 303 -14.98 -9.93 -8.99
CA GLN A 303 -14.94 -11.14 -8.21
C GLN A 303 -13.49 -11.54 -7.98
N ASP A 304 -13.15 -11.84 -6.74
CA ASP A 304 -11.95 -12.56 -6.32
C ASP A 304 -12.32 -13.33 -5.04
N GLN A 305 -12.78 -14.56 -5.23
CA GLN A 305 -13.44 -15.30 -4.16
C GLN A 305 -12.49 -15.65 -3.03
N ARG A 306 -11.19 -15.90 -3.30
CA ARG A 306 -10.19 -16.16 -2.25
C ARG A 306 -10.03 -14.97 -1.30
N SER A 307 -10.25 -13.76 -1.80
CA SER A 307 -10.29 -12.50 -1.04
C SER A 307 -11.69 -12.16 -0.50
N TRP A 308 -12.63 -13.11 -0.59
CA TRP A 308 -14.02 -13.02 -0.14
C TRP A 308 -14.85 -12.00 -0.95
N ILE A 309 -14.38 -11.62 -2.14
CA ILE A 309 -15.04 -10.68 -3.04
C ILE A 309 -15.91 -11.46 -4.03
N PHE A 310 -17.22 -11.26 -3.95
CA PHE A 310 -18.19 -11.98 -4.76
C PHE A 310 -18.99 -11.02 -5.64
N TYR A 311 -19.44 -11.53 -6.79
CA TYR A 311 -20.47 -10.85 -7.56
C TYR A 311 -21.74 -10.63 -6.72
N PRO A 312 -22.54 -9.60 -7.03
CA PRO A 312 -23.85 -9.46 -6.43
C PRO A 312 -24.75 -10.65 -6.81
N THR A 313 -25.73 -10.98 -5.98
CA THR A 313 -26.73 -12.03 -6.29
C THR A 313 -27.80 -11.54 -7.25
N GLU A 314 -28.04 -10.22 -7.25
CA GLU A 314 -29.00 -9.56 -8.13
C GLU A 314 -28.62 -8.08 -8.29
N VAL A 315 -28.77 -7.53 -9.49
CA VAL A 315 -28.59 -6.10 -9.75
C VAL A 315 -29.87 -5.54 -10.37
N LEU A 316 -30.41 -4.49 -9.74
CA LEU A 316 -31.64 -3.82 -10.14
C LEU A 316 -31.33 -2.39 -10.58
N CYS A 317 -31.92 -1.98 -11.68
CA CYS A 317 -31.84 -0.61 -12.18
C CYS A 317 -33.24 0.02 -12.22
N TYR A 318 -33.37 1.18 -11.57
CA TYR A 318 -34.58 1.98 -11.55
C TYR A 318 -34.31 3.36 -12.14
N VAL A 319 -35.36 3.97 -12.69
CA VAL A 319 -35.35 5.36 -13.16
C VAL A 319 -36.39 6.18 -12.41
N SER A 320 -36.15 7.49 -12.28
CA SER A 320 -37.10 8.46 -11.77
C SER A 320 -36.89 9.84 -12.41
N SER A 321 -37.96 10.62 -12.53
CA SER A 321 -37.91 12.03 -12.94
C SER A 321 -37.96 13.00 -11.75
N ASP A 322 -38.35 12.53 -10.55
CA ASP A 322 -38.68 13.37 -9.39
C ASP A 322 -37.92 12.97 -8.11
N ASN A 323 -37.07 11.94 -8.16
CA ASN A 323 -36.33 11.36 -7.03
C ASN A 323 -37.23 10.76 -5.93
N GLN A 324 -38.52 10.55 -6.20
CA GLN A 324 -39.50 10.01 -5.26
C GLN A 324 -40.11 8.73 -5.80
N ASN A 325 -40.59 8.76 -7.04
CA ASN A 325 -41.25 7.66 -7.71
C ASN A 325 -40.27 6.94 -8.63
N TYR A 326 -39.84 5.74 -8.22
CA TYR A 326 -38.90 4.92 -8.99
C TYR A 326 -39.61 3.80 -9.75
N GLN A 327 -39.38 3.75 -11.06
CA GLN A 327 -39.83 2.65 -11.91
C GLN A 327 -38.68 1.69 -12.18
N LEU A 328 -38.88 0.42 -11.87
CA LEU A 328 -37.93 -0.65 -12.21
C LEU A 328 -37.83 -0.79 -13.73
N ILE A 329 -36.60 -0.79 -14.26
CA ILE A 329 -36.31 -1.07 -15.67
C ILE A 329 -36.16 -2.57 -15.87
N SER A 330 -35.22 -3.17 -15.13
CA SER A 330 -34.94 -4.60 -15.18
C SER A 330 -34.18 -5.02 -13.93
N SER A 331 -34.20 -6.31 -13.66
CA SER A 331 -33.39 -6.98 -12.65
C SER A 331 -32.60 -8.11 -13.31
N GLN A 332 -31.33 -8.23 -12.96
CA GLN A 332 -30.44 -9.29 -13.44
C GLN A 332 -29.92 -10.11 -12.28
N LYS A 333 -30.34 -11.39 -12.22
CA LYS A 333 -29.86 -12.34 -11.21
C LYS A 333 -28.55 -12.98 -11.65
N ILE A 334 -27.67 -13.21 -10.68
CA ILE A 334 -26.37 -13.82 -10.89
C ILE A 334 -26.20 -14.93 -9.86
N ASP A 335 -25.83 -16.13 -10.32
CA ASP A 335 -25.40 -17.19 -9.43
C ASP A 335 -23.98 -16.90 -8.90
N ALA A 336 -23.92 -16.09 -7.84
CA ALA A 336 -22.68 -15.75 -7.14
C ALA A 336 -22.14 -16.90 -6.26
N THR A 337 -22.88 -18.00 -6.12
CA THR A 337 -22.47 -19.14 -5.27
C THR A 337 -21.54 -20.12 -5.98
N LYS A 338 -21.43 -20.01 -7.31
CA LYS A 338 -20.55 -20.85 -8.11
C LYS A 338 -19.08 -20.53 -7.80
N GLY A 339 -18.33 -21.55 -7.40
CA GLY A 339 -16.90 -21.44 -7.12
C GLY A 339 -16.09 -21.07 -8.36
N SER A 340 -15.12 -20.17 -8.19
CA SER A 340 -14.13 -19.74 -9.16
C SER A 340 -12.83 -19.37 -8.46
N GLU A 341 -11.70 -19.76 -9.05
CA GLU A 341 -10.37 -19.36 -8.58
C GLU A 341 -9.84 -18.12 -9.32
N LYS A 342 -10.58 -17.58 -10.28
CA LYS A 342 -10.14 -16.47 -11.12
C LYS A 342 -10.66 -15.14 -10.59
N ALA A 343 -9.75 -14.16 -10.58
CA ALA A 343 -10.12 -12.76 -10.48
C ALA A 343 -10.71 -12.27 -11.81
N GLU A 344 -11.97 -11.84 -11.80
CA GLU A 344 -12.73 -11.50 -13.01
C GLU A 344 -13.61 -10.27 -12.78
N ILE A 345 -13.78 -9.48 -13.85
CA ILE A 345 -14.68 -8.33 -13.86
C ILE A 345 -15.91 -8.72 -14.68
N LYS A 346 -17.09 -8.47 -14.12
CA LYS A 346 -18.37 -8.62 -14.82
C LYS A 346 -19.04 -7.27 -14.97
N ILE A 347 -19.43 -6.96 -16.21
CA ILE A 347 -20.18 -5.76 -16.55
C ILE A 347 -21.65 -6.14 -16.67
N ILE A 348 -22.51 -5.49 -15.89
CA ILE A 348 -23.96 -5.63 -15.94
C ILE A 348 -24.53 -4.43 -16.69
N GLN A 349 -25.25 -4.69 -17.78
CA GLN A 349 -25.78 -3.64 -18.67
C GLN A 349 -27.30 -3.65 -18.68
N PHE A 350 -27.90 -2.46 -18.59
CA PHE A 350 -29.34 -2.25 -18.69
C PHE A 350 -29.63 -1.40 -19.93
N ASP A 351 -30.40 -1.95 -20.87
CA ASP A 351 -30.94 -1.20 -22.00
C ASP A 351 -32.21 -0.45 -21.56
N LEU A 352 -32.15 0.88 -21.60
CA LEU A 352 -33.24 1.76 -21.20
C LEU A 352 -34.07 2.23 -22.41
N LYS A 353 -33.68 1.88 -23.64
CA LYS A 353 -34.43 2.20 -24.88
C LYS A 353 -34.83 3.68 -24.98
N ASN A 354 -33.89 4.58 -24.66
CA ASN A 354 -34.09 6.04 -24.66
C ASN A 354 -35.15 6.56 -23.69
N LYS A 355 -35.44 5.82 -22.62
CA LYS A 355 -36.36 6.29 -21.60
C LYS A 355 -35.82 7.54 -20.93
N LYS A 356 -36.68 8.56 -20.80
CA LYS A 356 -36.32 9.82 -20.16
C LYS A 356 -36.34 9.68 -18.64
N ALA A 357 -35.25 10.06 -18.00
CA ALA A 357 -35.15 10.17 -16.55
C ALA A 357 -34.08 11.19 -16.16
N GLN A 358 -34.16 11.69 -14.93
CA GLN A 358 -33.10 12.48 -14.31
C GLN A 358 -32.31 11.64 -13.30
N TYR A 359 -32.99 10.76 -12.56
CA TYR A 359 -32.38 9.96 -11.51
C TYR A 359 -32.31 8.50 -11.92
N LEU A 360 -31.17 7.88 -11.65
CA LEU A 360 -30.94 6.45 -11.75
C LEU A 360 -30.70 5.89 -10.37
N LYS A 361 -31.38 4.81 -10.00
CA LYS A 361 -31.08 4.07 -8.77
C LYS A 361 -30.61 2.67 -9.12
N VAL A 362 -29.40 2.35 -8.69
CA VAL A 362 -28.80 1.02 -8.81
C VAL A 362 -28.82 0.37 -7.43
N VAL A 363 -29.36 -0.85 -7.38
CA VAL A 363 -29.31 -1.70 -6.18
C VAL A 363 -28.58 -2.99 -6.55
N ALA A 364 -27.45 -3.27 -5.90
CA ALA A 364 -26.75 -4.54 -6.07
C ALA A 364 -26.80 -5.31 -4.75
N LYS A 365 -27.45 -6.48 -4.79
CA LYS A 365 -27.66 -7.35 -3.64
C LYS A 365 -26.40 -8.11 -3.33
N LYS A 366 -25.94 -8.04 -2.08
CA LYS A 366 -24.81 -8.84 -1.61
C LYS A 366 -25.12 -10.34 -1.68
N LEU A 367 -24.07 -11.14 -1.57
CA LEU A 367 -24.21 -12.56 -1.24
C LEU A 367 -24.46 -12.78 0.26
N GLY A 368 -23.76 -12.03 1.11
CA GLY A 368 -23.87 -12.10 2.56
C GLY A 368 -23.00 -13.21 3.13
N LYS A 369 -23.59 -14.25 3.73
CA LYS A 369 -22.83 -15.38 4.28
C LYS A 369 -22.12 -16.15 3.16
N LEU A 370 -20.85 -16.48 3.37
CA LEU A 370 -20.05 -17.20 2.38
C LEU A 370 -20.63 -18.61 2.11
N PRO A 371 -20.47 -19.16 0.89
CA PRO A 371 -20.90 -20.52 0.58
C PRO A 371 -20.13 -21.58 1.38
N LYS A 372 -20.74 -22.74 1.64
CA LYS A 372 -20.13 -23.83 2.44
C LYS A 372 -18.75 -24.29 1.95
N TRP A 373 -18.52 -24.25 0.64
CA TRP A 373 -17.27 -24.69 0.02
C TRP A 373 -16.13 -23.66 0.20
N HIS A 374 -16.45 -22.43 0.59
CA HIS A 374 -15.49 -21.35 0.69
C HIS A 374 -14.71 -21.42 2.01
N LEU A 375 -13.40 -21.17 1.98
CA LEU A 375 -12.48 -21.27 3.13
C LEU A 375 -12.94 -20.45 4.34
N GLY A 376 -13.50 -19.27 4.10
CA GLY A 376 -14.04 -18.39 5.15
C GLY A 376 -15.37 -18.84 5.78
N TYR A 377 -16.02 -19.91 5.30
CA TYR A 377 -17.32 -20.35 5.80
C TYR A 377 -17.29 -20.78 7.27
N ALA A 378 -16.26 -21.54 7.65
CA ALA A 378 -16.11 -22.09 9.00
C ALA A 378 -16.02 -20.99 10.07
N SER A 379 -15.59 -19.79 9.68
CA SER A 379 -15.41 -18.63 10.56
C SER A 379 -16.57 -17.63 10.47
N ASP A 380 -17.75 -18.04 9.99
CA ASP A 380 -18.91 -17.18 9.71
C ASP A 380 -18.60 -15.97 8.80
N GLY A 381 -17.68 -16.16 7.85
CA GLY A 381 -17.24 -15.11 6.94
C GLY A 381 -18.38 -14.49 6.14
N ARG A 382 -18.22 -13.20 5.83
CA ARG A 382 -19.17 -12.38 5.07
C ARG A 382 -18.55 -11.87 3.78
N SER A 383 -19.32 -11.88 2.70
CA SER A 383 -18.89 -11.46 1.38
C SER A 383 -18.64 -9.97 1.31
N TRP A 384 -17.63 -9.60 0.55
CA TRP A 384 -17.45 -8.27 0.01
C TRP A 384 -18.15 -8.14 -1.35
N LEU A 385 -18.70 -6.95 -1.60
CA LEU A 385 -19.16 -6.50 -2.91
C LEU A 385 -18.27 -5.34 -3.35
N PHE A 386 -17.63 -5.46 -4.52
CA PHE A 386 -16.71 -4.45 -5.06
C PHE A 386 -17.28 -3.88 -6.36
N VAL A 387 -17.35 -2.55 -6.44
CA VAL A 387 -17.89 -1.78 -7.57
C VAL A 387 -16.95 -0.62 -7.85
N ASP A 388 -16.55 -0.41 -9.11
CA ASP A 388 -15.70 0.69 -9.55
C ASP A 388 -16.53 1.80 -10.20
N GLU A 389 -17.44 1.49 -11.15
CA GLU A 389 -18.07 2.54 -11.98
C GLU A 389 -19.54 2.22 -12.37
N ILE A 390 -20.39 3.26 -12.33
CA ILE A 390 -21.75 3.31 -12.89
C ILE A 390 -21.74 4.25 -14.10
N SER A 391 -21.53 3.71 -15.29
CA SER A 391 -21.52 4.49 -16.52
C SER A 391 -22.93 4.65 -17.10
N VAL A 392 -23.26 5.87 -17.55
CA VAL A 392 -24.54 6.20 -18.16
C VAL A 392 -24.34 6.73 -19.57
N LYS A 393 -24.94 6.06 -20.55
CA LYS A 393 -24.96 6.51 -21.95
C LYS A 393 -26.27 7.23 -22.24
N VAL A 394 -26.19 8.53 -22.51
CA VAL A 394 -27.34 9.37 -22.88
C VAL A 394 -27.55 9.31 -24.40
N GLY A 395 -28.79 9.20 -24.84
CA GLY A 395 -29.14 9.15 -26.26
C GLY A 395 -29.13 10.51 -26.93
N SER A 396 -28.86 10.52 -28.23
CA SER A 396 -28.97 11.73 -29.05
C SER A 396 -30.45 12.11 -29.23
N LEU A 397 -30.77 13.40 -29.02
CA LEU A 397 -32.08 13.94 -29.38
C LEU A 397 -32.22 13.84 -30.90
N GLN A 398 -33.11 12.99 -31.42
CA GLN A 398 -33.52 13.09 -32.82
C GLN A 398 -34.20 14.46 -33.00
N SER A 399 -33.56 15.35 -33.74
CA SER A 399 -34.20 16.53 -34.29
C SER A 399 -35.22 16.06 -35.33
N SER A 400 -36.50 16.09 -34.96
CA SER A 400 -37.58 16.00 -35.94
C SER A 400 -37.57 17.26 -36.79
N VAL A 401 -36.75 17.29 -37.85
CA VAL A 401 -36.94 18.23 -38.95
C VAL A 401 -38.19 17.79 -39.67
N GLY A 402 -39.30 18.46 -39.36
CA GLY A 402 -40.55 18.30 -40.09
C GLY A 402 -40.35 18.69 -41.54
N SER A 403 -40.64 17.75 -42.42
CA SER A 403 -40.96 18.00 -43.82
C SER A 403 -42.22 18.88 -43.89
N GLN A 404 -42.09 20.10 -44.43
CA GLN A 404 -43.17 20.75 -45.16
C GLN A 404 -42.90 20.67 -46.65
#